data_AF-F0GJP1-F1
#
_entry.id   AF-F0GJP1-F1
#
_cell.length_a   1.000
_cell.length_b   1.000
_cell.length_c   1.000
_cell.angle_alpha   90.00
_cell.angle_beta   90.00
_cell.angle_gamma   90.00
#
_symmetry.space_group_name_H-M   'P 1'
#
loop_
_entity.id
_entity.type
_entity.pdbx_description
1 polymer ?
#
loop_
_entity_poly.entity_id
_entity_poly.type
_entity_poly.pdbx_seq_one_letter_code
_entity_poly.pdbx_strand_id
1 'polypeptide(L)'
;VVTGRTAAEVDDAVATLVLGRAALSGPTATVAHVDPGAPRKPYDAPRWLPVNRPIAFRELVSDPRELEVRGTTPDAIRLNLRVPADLHSWNGAGVPITLRYRYTAPTVQDNSTLAVEINDQLVKS
;
A
#
# COMPACT_ATOMS: atom_id res chain seq x y z
N VAL A 1 -2.73 26.45 26.46
CA VAL A 1 -3.91 27.16 25.90
C VAL A 1 -3.51 27.68 24.53
N VAL A 2 -4.34 27.50 23.51
CA VAL A 2 -4.12 28.08 22.18
C VAL A 2 -4.97 29.34 22.07
N THR A 3 -4.37 30.46 21.69
CA THR A 3 -5.01 31.78 21.65
C THR A 3 -4.59 32.55 20.42
N GLY A 4 -5.49 33.40 19.90
CA GLY A 4 -5.24 34.31 18.78
C GLY A 4 -6.11 35.56 18.91
N ARG A 5 -5.77 36.62 18.17
CA ARG A 5 -6.54 37.87 18.15
C ARG A 5 -7.84 37.71 17.35
N THR A 6 -7.91 36.72 16.47
CA THR A 6 -9.08 36.37 15.65
C THR A 6 -9.29 34.86 15.65
N ALA A 7 -10.48 34.39 15.24
CA ALA A 7 -10.75 32.95 15.08
C ALA A 7 -9.78 32.28 14.08
N ALA A 8 -9.47 32.96 12.97
CA ALA A 8 -8.51 32.47 11.99
C ALA A 8 -7.10 32.28 12.58
N GLU A 9 -6.66 33.18 13.46
CA GLU A 9 -5.37 33.03 14.16
C GLU A 9 -5.36 31.85 15.14
N VAL A 10 -6.52 31.51 15.73
CA VAL A 10 -6.65 30.31 16.58
C VAL A 10 -6.57 29.05 15.72
N ASP A 11 -7.26 29.00 14.57
CA ASP A 11 -7.23 27.86 13.66
C ASP A 11 -5.82 27.58 13.12
N ASP A 12 -5.10 28.64 12.71
CA ASP A 12 -3.70 28.54 12.27
C ASP A 12 -2.78 28.02 13.39
N ALA A 13 -3.00 28.47 14.62
CA ALA A 13 -2.21 28.03 15.76
C ALA A 13 -2.49 26.55 16.10
N VAL A 14 -3.74 26.10 15.98
CA VAL A 14 -4.11 24.68 16.13
C VAL A 14 -3.49 23.84 15.02
N ALA A 15 -3.59 24.28 13.75
CA ALA A 15 -3.02 23.57 12.61
C ALA A 15 -1.50 23.40 12.76
N THR A 16 -0.80 24.45 13.20
CA THR A 16 0.64 24.40 13.45
C THR A 16 1.01 23.41 14.55
N LEU A 17 0.21 23.36 15.63
CA LEU A 17 0.42 22.43 16.74
C LEU A 17 0.24 20.97 16.29
N VAL A 18 -0.82 20.67 15.53
CA VAL A 18 -1.12 19.31 15.06
C VAL A 18 -0.12 18.83 14.01
N LEU A 19 0.30 19.72 13.11
CA LEU A 19 1.25 19.38 12.05
C LEU A 19 2.70 19.25 12.54
N GLY A 20 3.02 19.79 13.72
CA GLY A 20 4.35 19.65 14.34
C GLY A 20 5.50 20.25 13.51
N ARG A 21 5.18 21.13 12.55
CA ARG A 21 6.17 21.71 11.60
C ARG A 21 6.96 22.88 12.19
N ALA A 22 6.49 23.47 13.29
CA ALA A 22 7.21 24.51 14.00
C ALA A 22 8.00 23.91 15.17
N ALA A 23 9.26 24.29 15.32
CA ALA A 23 10.04 23.98 16.52
C ALA A 23 9.46 24.78 17.70
N LEU A 24 8.57 24.15 18.47
CA LEU A 24 8.00 24.74 19.69
C LEU A 24 8.97 24.50 20.85
N SER A 25 9.41 25.57 21.52
CA SER A 25 10.29 25.46 22.68
C SER A 25 9.91 26.46 23.76
N GLY A 26 10.19 26.10 25.01
CA GLY A 26 9.89 26.91 26.18
C GLY A 26 8.41 26.87 26.62
N PRO A 27 8.04 27.68 27.64
CA PRO A 27 6.69 27.70 28.22
C PRO A 27 5.62 28.28 27.29
N THR A 28 6.02 29.11 26.32
CA THR A 28 5.15 29.77 25.34
C THR A 28 5.89 29.90 24.02
N ALA A 29 5.20 29.64 22.90
CA ALA A 29 5.78 29.76 21.56
C ALA A 29 4.80 30.47 20.62
N THR A 30 5.30 31.45 19.87
CA THR A 30 4.55 32.12 18.81
C THR A 30 4.74 31.36 17.52
N VAL A 31 3.62 31.04 16.86
CA VAL A 31 3.63 30.28 15.60
C VAL A 31 3.25 31.19 14.44
N ALA A 32 3.95 31.03 13.32
CA ALA A 32 3.57 31.63 12.05
C ALA A 32 2.59 30.70 11.32
N HIS A 33 1.84 31.25 10.37
CA HIS A 33 0.95 30.48 9.49
C HIS A 33 1.69 29.29 8.87
N VAL A 34 1.08 28.10 8.95
CA VAL A 34 1.60 26.86 8.36
C VAL A 34 0.67 26.43 7.24
N ASP A 35 1.21 26.35 6.02
CA ASP A 35 0.49 25.76 4.90
C ASP A 35 0.35 24.23 5.13
N PRO A 36 -0.89 23.71 5.30
CA PRO A 36 -1.12 22.27 5.44
C PRO A 36 -0.80 21.49 4.16
N GLY A 37 -0.62 22.18 3.02
CA GLY A 37 -0.43 21.61 1.71
C GLY A 37 -1.75 21.22 1.05
N ALA A 38 -1.63 20.55 -0.09
CA ALA A 38 -2.80 20.09 -0.84
C ALA A 38 -3.67 19.13 0.00
N PRO A 39 -5.01 19.21 -0.14
CA PRO A 39 -5.91 18.24 0.47
C PRO A 39 -5.50 16.80 0.12
N ARG A 40 -5.59 15.92 1.12
CA ARG A 40 -5.34 14.49 0.95
C ARG A 40 -6.29 13.94 -0.11
N LYS A 41 -5.77 13.10 -1.00
CA LYS A 41 -6.57 12.39 -2.00
C LYS A 41 -7.10 11.09 -1.40
N PRO A 42 -8.25 10.57 -1.88
CA PRO A 42 -8.69 9.23 -1.51
C PRO A 42 -7.57 8.21 -1.74
N TYR A 43 -7.35 7.32 -0.76
CA TYR A 43 -6.38 6.23 -0.82
C TYR A 43 -4.91 6.66 -0.99
N ASP A 44 -4.54 7.87 -0.57
CA ASP A 44 -3.17 8.40 -0.66
C ASP A 44 -2.25 8.04 0.52
N ALA A 45 -2.67 7.09 1.35
CA ALA A 45 -1.88 6.65 2.50
C ALA A 45 -0.66 5.84 2.02
N PRO A 46 0.56 6.13 2.52
CA PRO A 46 1.81 5.52 2.03
C PRO A 46 1.91 4.01 2.29
N ARG A 47 1.05 3.46 3.16
CA ARG A 47 1.02 2.02 3.46
C ARG A 47 0.09 1.22 2.54
N TRP A 48 -0.70 1.90 1.72
CA TRP A 48 -1.65 1.25 0.82
C TRP A 48 -1.07 1.16 -0.58
N LEU A 49 -1.41 0.06 -1.25
CA LEU A 49 -1.12 -0.09 -2.66
C LEU A 49 -1.98 0.89 -3.47
N PRO A 50 -1.40 1.54 -4.51
CA PRO A 50 -2.16 2.41 -5.41
C PRO A 50 -3.34 1.67 -6.06
N VAL A 51 -4.54 2.21 -5.92
CA VAL A 51 -5.77 1.60 -6.47
C VAL A 51 -6.13 2.12 -7.86
N ASN A 52 -5.41 3.14 -8.34
CA ASN A 52 -5.69 3.86 -9.58
C ASN A 52 -4.89 3.34 -10.79
N ARG A 53 -4.05 2.30 -10.60
CA ARG A 53 -3.24 1.72 -11.68
C ARG A 53 -2.96 0.24 -11.44
N PRO A 54 -2.62 -0.52 -12.49
CA PRO A 54 -2.00 -1.83 -12.34
C PRO A 54 -0.66 -1.73 -11.58
N ILE A 55 -0.40 -2.73 -10.74
CA ILE A 55 0.84 -2.87 -9.98
C ILE A 55 1.50 -4.17 -10.41
N ALA A 56 2.79 -4.12 -10.72
CA ALA A 56 3.54 -5.33 -11.03
C ALA A 56 3.95 -6.05 -9.74
N PHE A 57 3.99 -7.40 -9.76
CA PHE A 57 4.41 -8.18 -8.60
C PHE A 57 5.82 -7.82 -8.09
N ARG A 58 6.72 -7.36 -8.98
CA ARG A 58 8.06 -6.84 -8.62
C ARG A 58 8.03 -5.61 -7.71
N GLU A 59 6.92 -4.87 -7.68
CA GLU A 59 6.75 -3.70 -6.79
C GLU A 59 6.30 -4.12 -5.38
N LEU A 60 5.89 -5.37 -5.20
CA LEU A 60 5.41 -5.91 -3.92
C LEU A 60 6.50 -6.61 -3.10
N VAL A 61 7.65 -6.90 -3.73
CA VAL A 61 8.79 -7.60 -3.11
C VAL A 61 9.99 -6.69 -3.02
N SER A 62 10.89 -6.95 -2.07
CA SER A 62 12.14 -6.20 -1.95
C SER A 62 13.23 -6.79 -2.84
N ASP A 63 13.27 -8.13 -2.96
CA ASP A 63 14.18 -8.85 -3.84
C ASP A 63 13.39 -9.58 -4.96
N PRO A 64 13.72 -9.39 -6.24
CA PRO A 64 13.13 -10.16 -7.35
C PRO A 64 13.21 -11.68 -7.18
N ARG A 65 14.20 -12.20 -6.44
CA ARG A 65 14.34 -13.64 -6.16
C ARG A 65 13.21 -14.21 -5.32
N GLU A 66 12.46 -13.37 -4.61
CA GLU A 66 11.24 -13.78 -3.90
C GLU A 66 10.14 -14.22 -4.88
N LEU A 67 10.23 -13.84 -6.16
CA LEU A 67 9.33 -14.26 -7.23
C LEU A 67 9.83 -15.50 -8.00
N GLU A 68 10.89 -16.15 -7.51
CA GLU A 68 11.45 -17.37 -8.09
C GLU A 68 11.44 -18.50 -7.08
N VAL A 69 11.08 -19.69 -7.54
CA VAL A 69 11.17 -20.93 -6.75
C VAL A 69 11.85 -22.01 -7.57
N ARG A 70 12.60 -22.88 -6.88
CA ARG A 70 13.42 -23.93 -7.51
C ARG A 70 13.30 -25.22 -6.71
N GLY A 71 13.40 -26.34 -7.41
CA GLY A 71 13.33 -27.67 -6.82
C GLY A 71 12.19 -28.50 -7.41
N THR A 72 12.13 -29.77 -7.00
CA THR A 72 11.09 -30.73 -7.45
C THR A 72 9.74 -30.45 -6.79
N THR A 73 9.74 -29.93 -5.56
CA THR A 73 8.55 -29.49 -4.83
C THR A 73 8.80 -28.08 -4.29
N PRO A 74 8.69 -27.05 -5.14
CA PRO A 74 8.90 -25.67 -4.72
C PRO A 74 7.84 -25.22 -3.70
N ASP A 75 8.23 -24.37 -2.73
CA ASP A 75 7.26 -23.70 -1.85
C ASP A 75 6.45 -22.65 -2.63
N ALA A 76 5.33 -22.21 -2.06
CA ALA A 76 4.50 -21.17 -2.62
C ALA A 76 5.17 -19.79 -2.52
N ILE A 77 5.07 -19.00 -3.59
CA ILE A 77 5.43 -17.57 -3.56
C ILE A 77 4.29 -16.82 -2.87
N ARG A 78 4.55 -16.31 -1.67
CA ARG A 78 3.56 -15.58 -0.85
C ARG A 78 3.74 -14.07 -1.04
N LEU A 79 2.72 -13.40 -1.58
CA LEU A 79 2.72 -11.95 -1.80
C LEU A 79 1.71 -11.28 -0.87
N ASN A 80 2.16 -10.26 -0.16
CA ASN A 80 1.32 -9.50 0.76
C ASN A 80 0.79 -8.23 0.08
N LEU A 81 -0.53 -8.14 -0.09
CA LEU A 81 -1.19 -6.95 -0.64
C LEU A 81 -1.86 -6.15 0.47
N ARG A 82 -1.54 -4.85 0.54
CA ARG A 82 -2.20 -3.90 1.46
C ARG A 82 -3.17 -3.06 0.68
N VAL A 83 -4.43 -3.46 0.69
CA VAL A 83 -5.52 -2.76 0.01
C VAL A 83 -6.46 -2.10 1.03
N PRO A 84 -7.07 -0.94 0.70
CA PRO A 84 -8.12 -0.34 1.52
C PRO A 84 -9.27 -1.32 1.79
N ALA A 85 -9.80 -1.32 3.02
CA ALA A 85 -10.85 -2.26 3.44
C ALA A 85 -12.23 -1.97 2.82
N ASP A 86 -12.41 -0.77 2.28
CA ASP A 86 -13.60 -0.29 1.59
C ASP A 86 -13.59 -0.55 0.08
N LEU A 87 -12.55 -1.22 -0.45
CA LEU A 87 -12.57 -1.78 -1.79
C LEU A 87 -13.50 -3.00 -1.85
N HIS A 88 -14.78 -2.73 -1.73
CA HIS A 88 -15.81 -3.68 -1.99
C HIS A 88 -16.08 -3.67 -3.51
N SER A 89 -15.56 -4.66 -4.22
CA SER A 89 -15.93 -4.89 -5.63
C SER A 89 -17.39 -5.37 -5.68
N TRP A 90 -18.35 -4.45 -5.73
CA TRP A 90 -19.79 -4.76 -5.85
C TRP A 90 -20.17 -5.41 -7.19
N ASN A 91 -19.21 -5.57 -8.12
CA ASN A 91 -19.52 -5.95 -9.49
C ASN A 91 -19.23 -7.43 -9.79
N GLY A 92 -18.83 -8.24 -8.80
CA GLY A 92 -18.64 -9.70 -8.93
C GLY A 92 -17.49 -10.13 -9.85
N ALA A 93 -16.93 -9.23 -10.66
CA ALA A 93 -15.68 -9.41 -11.36
C ALA A 93 -14.57 -9.30 -10.30
N GLY A 94 -13.93 -10.43 -10.00
CA GLY A 94 -12.76 -10.46 -9.12
C GLY A 94 -11.66 -9.50 -9.58
N VAL A 95 -10.62 -9.35 -8.76
CA VAL A 95 -9.47 -8.48 -9.11
C VAL A 95 -8.79 -9.02 -10.38
N PRO A 96 -8.68 -8.24 -11.46
CA PRO A 96 -8.04 -8.70 -12.69
C PRO A 96 -6.55 -8.94 -12.44
N ILE A 97 -6.10 -10.18 -12.62
CA ILE A 97 -4.69 -10.57 -12.47
C ILE A 97 -4.14 -11.02 -13.82
N THR A 98 -3.08 -10.35 -14.26
CA THR A 98 -2.31 -10.75 -15.44
C THR A 98 -1.03 -11.43 -14.99
N LEU A 99 -1.03 -12.77 -14.98
CA LEU A 99 0.13 -13.57 -14.59
C LEU A 99 0.93 -14.00 -15.82
N ARG A 100 2.20 -13.57 -15.87
CA ARG A 100 3.19 -14.06 -16.83
C ARG A 100 4.24 -14.84 -16.05
N TYR A 101 4.34 -16.13 -16.32
CA TYR A 101 5.30 -17.02 -15.66
C TYR A 101 6.16 -17.74 -16.68
N ARG A 102 7.34 -18.19 -16.23
CA ARG A 102 8.24 -19.06 -16.97
C ARG A 102 8.62 -20.21 -16.07
N TYR A 103 8.57 -21.43 -16.60
CA TYR A 103 9.05 -22.62 -15.90
C TYR A 103 10.11 -23.31 -16.77
N THR A 104 10.98 -24.09 -16.13
CA THR A 104 11.91 -24.99 -16.81
C THR A 104 11.33 -26.40 -16.72
N ALA A 105 11.11 -27.04 -17.85
CA ALA A 105 10.54 -28.39 -17.87
C ALA A 105 11.45 -29.40 -17.16
N PRO A 106 10.91 -30.27 -16.29
CA PRO A 106 11.69 -31.32 -15.63
C PRO A 106 12.15 -32.38 -16.64
N THR A 107 13.25 -33.06 -16.31
CA THR A 107 13.84 -34.12 -17.16
C THR A 107 12.99 -35.39 -17.20
N VAL A 108 12.16 -35.59 -16.18
CA VAL A 108 11.16 -36.65 -16.07
C VAL A 108 9.80 -36.03 -16.31
N GLN A 109 8.96 -36.65 -17.14
CA GLN A 109 7.63 -36.16 -17.42
C GLN A 109 6.82 -36.15 -16.12
N ASP A 110 6.53 -34.97 -15.59
CA ASP A 110 5.67 -34.78 -14.42
C ASP A 110 4.44 -33.94 -14.78
N ASN A 111 3.44 -33.98 -13.91
CA ASN A 111 2.24 -33.15 -14.01
C ASN A 111 2.47 -31.80 -13.31
N SER A 112 3.43 -31.01 -13.79
CA SER A 112 3.67 -29.64 -13.29
C SER A 112 2.39 -28.79 -13.41
N THR A 113 1.84 -28.37 -12.27
CA THR A 113 0.66 -27.49 -12.19
C THR A 113 0.99 -26.18 -11.48
N LEU A 114 0.33 -25.08 -11.88
CA LEU A 114 0.47 -23.77 -11.23
C LEU A 114 -0.88 -23.36 -10.62
N ALA A 115 -0.98 -23.46 -9.29
CA ALA A 115 -2.13 -22.95 -8.55
C ALA A 115 -1.90 -21.48 -8.13
N VAL A 116 -2.95 -20.67 -8.24
CA VAL A 116 -2.99 -19.29 -7.76
C VAL A 116 -4.10 -19.15 -6.74
N GLU A 117 -3.73 -18.73 -5.54
CA GLU A 117 -4.62 -18.58 -4.40
C GLU A 117 -4.65 -17.13 -3.90
N ILE A 118 -5.81 -16.66 -3.44
CA ILE A 118 -5.98 -15.36 -2.78
C ILE A 118 -6.64 -15.62 -1.43
N ASN A 119 -5.97 -15.30 -0.32
CA ASN A 119 -6.47 -15.54 1.03
C ASN A 119 -6.99 -16.99 1.20
N ASP A 120 -6.18 -17.96 0.78
CA ASP A 120 -6.48 -19.40 0.81
C ASP A 120 -7.67 -19.86 -0.06
N GLN A 121 -8.13 -19.00 -0.97
CA GLN A 121 -9.13 -19.35 -1.98
C GLN A 121 -8.50 -19.56 -3.34
N LEU A 122 -8.70 -20.75 -3.92
CA LEU A 122 -8.22 -21.07 -5.26
C LEU A 122 -8.93 -20.21 -6.31
N VAL A 123 -8.15 -19.49 -7.10
CA VAL A 123 -8.65 -18.65 -8.20
C VAL A 123 -8.40 -19.31 -9.55
N LYS A 124 -7.26 -20.01 -9.70
CA LYS A 124 -6.87 -20.68 -10.95
C LYS A 124 -5.88 -21.81 -10.68
N SER A 125 -5.93 -22.89 -11.45
CA SER A 125 -4.97 -24.01 -11.46
C SER A 125 -4.55 -24.37 -12.88
#